data_AF-A0A8E0S1Z6-F1
#
_entry.id   AF-A0A8E0S1Z6-F1
#
_cell.length_a   1.000
_cell.length_b   1.000
_cell.length_c   1.000
_cell.angle_alpha   90.00
_cell.angle_beta   90.00
_cell.angle_gamma   90.00
#
_symmetry.space_group_name_H-M   'P 1'
#
loop_
_entity.id
_entity.type
_entity.pdbx_description
1 polymer ?
#
loop_
_entity_poly.entity_id
_entity_poly.type
_entity_poly.pdbx_seq_one_letter_code
_entity_poly.pdbx_strand_id
1 'polypeptide(L)'
;MIKLVNAHDMMIVNYGLLQLKGFLDPFCGCEQIVVCRESTDVHGMEWAMCYGKFKIFVPLNIGMNIIALKCIHFEAKFRVIYKISTSTKRYHVVPVYVICADGSGHFQAPVELTDSGSHAARKRIIFGMRLLQSLTAENLLAELGERSTFLLCRDVGQLTDECLIHHSKMSLAEVYEMDPKMVWKKLAQEFYAAYPDGFDQKKWIAFMACTRHCTPESAVPDSVQTYEQLLKTTKGYFALGKFDSFSPANFLFFL
;
A
#
# COMPACT_ATOMS: atom_id res chain seq x y z
N MET A 1 -24.26 -22.19 -0.98
CA MET A 1 -23.59 -21.72 0.24
C MET A 1 -22.35 -20.92 -0.15
N ILE A 2 -22.03 -19.85 0.57
CA ILE A 2 -20.76 -19.12 0.37
C ILE A 2 -19.67 -19.82 1.19
N LYS A 3 -18.59 -20.26 0.54
CA LYS A 3 -17.43 -20.88 1.19
C LYS A 3 -16.22 -19.95 1.12
N LEU A 4 -15.60 -19.72 2.27
CA LEU A 4 -14.35 -18.96 2.40
C LEU A 4 -13.14 -19.90 2.37
N VAL A 5 -12.08 -19.48 1.68
CA VAL A 5 -10.85 -20.28 1.51
C VAL A 5 -9.78 -19.86 2.51
N ASN A 6 -9.69 -18.56 2.79
CA ASN A 6 -8.60 -17.99 3.57
C ASN A 6 -9.08 -17.33 4.87
N ALA A 7 -10.33 -17.52 5.25
CA ALA A 7 -10.93 -16.90 6.43
C ALA A 7 -11.85 -17.87 7.17
N HIS A 8 -11.90 -17.72 8.48
CA HIS A 8 -12.78 -18.47 9.38
C HIS A 8 -13.30 -17.53 10.46
N ASP A 9 -14.38 -17.94 11.12
CA ASP A 9 -15.00 -17.14 12.17
C ASP A 9 -14.04 -16.92 13.36
N MET A 10 -14.07 -15.71 13.93
CA MET A 10 -13.19 -15.26 15.01
C MET A 10 -11.69 -15.21 14.66
N MET A 11 -11.32 -15.22 13.38
CA MET A 11 -9.92 -15.06 12.98
C MET A 11 -9.34 -13.72 13.47
N ILE A 12 -8.07 -13.74 13.86
CA ILE A 12 -7.35 -12.56 14.34
C ILE A 12 -6.34 -12.14 13.27
N VAL A 13 -6.31 -10.84 12.96
CA VAL A 13 -5.33 -10.24 12.06
C VAL A 13 -4.69 -9.01 12.68
N ASN A 14 -3.51 -8.64 12.19
CA ASN A 14 -2.74 -7.49 12.66
C ASN A 14 -2.55 -6.41 11.58
N TYR A 15 -3.41 -6.38 10.56
CA TYR A 15 -3.42 -5.39 9.49
C TYR A 15 -4.86 -4.98 9.15
N GLY A 16 -5.05 -3.74 8.72
CA GLY A 16 -6.37 -3.11 8.61
C GLY A 16 -7.12 -3.32 7.29
N LEU A 17 -6.60 -4.10 6.35
CA LEU A 17 -7.25 -4.39 5.05
C LEU A 17 -7.18 -5.88 4.78
N LEU A 18 -8.30 -6.59 4.87
CA LEU A 18 -8.33 -8.04 4.69
C LEU A 18 -8.69 -8.40 3.26
N GLN A 19 -7.86 -9.23 2.61
CA GLN A 19 -8.26 -9.87 1.36
C GLN A 19 -9.04 -11.16 1.69
N LEU A 20 -10.27 -11.28 1.20
CA LEU A 20 -11.05 -12.51 1.30
C LEU A 20 -11.09 -13.20 -0.06
N LYS A 21 -10.94 -14.52 -0.04
CA LYS A 21 -11.06 -15.40 -1.19
C LYS A 21 -12.13 -16.44 -0.88
N GLY A 22 -13.01 -16.70 -1.83
CA GLY A 22 -14.07 -17.66 -1.64
C GLY A 22 -14.77 -18.02 -2.93
N PHE A 23 -15.78 -18.89 -2.80
CA PHE A 23 -16.59 -19.35 -3.90
C PHE A 23 -17.99 -19.75 -3.45
N LEU A 24 -18.91 -19.84 -4.41
CA LEU A 24 -20.27 -20.33 -4.24
C LEU A 24 -20.33 -21.84 -4.49
N ASP A 25 -20.90 -22.57 -3.54
CA ASP A 25 -21.09 -24.02 -3.65
C ASP A 25 -22.47 -24.45 -3.11
N PRO A 26 -23.39 -24.94 -3.97
CA PRO A 26 -23.26 -24.98 -5.43
C PRO A 26 -23.25 -23.57 -6.03
N PHE A 27 -22.74 -23.44 -7.27
CA PHE A 27 -22.82 -22.19 -8.01
C PHE A 27 -24.29 -21.85 -8.35
N CYS A 28 -24.73 -20.64 -8.02
CA CYS A 28 -26.12 -20.20 -8.17
C CYS A 28 -26.35 -19.16 -9.28
N GLY A 29 -25.39 -18.99 -10.21
CA GLY A 29 -25.54 -18.07 -11.35
C GLY A 29 -25.30 -16.59 -11.04
N CYS A 30 -25.10 -16.20 -9.79
CA CYS A 30 -24.81 -14.81 -9.44
C CYS A 30 -23.45 -14.36 -10.02
N GLU A 31 -23.43 -13.13 -10.54
CA GLU A 31 -22.21 -12.49 -11.07
C GLU A 31 -21.59 -11.51 -10.08
N GLN A 32 -22.29 -11.21 -8.98
CA GLN A 32 -21.84 -10.25 -7.97
C GLN A 32 -21.99 -10.80 -6.55
N ILE A 33 -21.08 -10.36 -5.68
CA ILE A 33 -21.15 -10.53 -4.24
C ILE A 33 -21.12 -9.17 -3.56
N VAL A 34 -22.01 -8.97 -2.61
CA VAL A 34 -22.12 -7.77 -1.79
C VAL A 34 -21.46 -8.04 -0.46
N VAL A 35 -20.60 -7.11 -0.04
CA VAL A 35 -19.87 -7.18 1.23
C VAL A 35 -20.36 -6.05 2.12
N CYS A 36 -20.85 -6.38 3.30
CA CYS A 36 -21.28 -5.39 4.29
C CYS A 36 -20.54 -5.60 5.60
N ARG A 37 -20.06 -4.52 6.21
CA ARG A 37 -19.68 -4.52 7.63
C ARG A 37 -20.83 -3.98 8.46
N GLU A 38 -21.40 -4.85 9.32
CA GLU A 38 -22.72 -4.66 9.95
C GLU A 38 -22.84 -3.41 10.85
N SER A 39 -21.71 -2.83 11.27
CA SER A 39 -21.68 -1.66 12.17
C SER A 39 -21.36 -0.32 11.50
N THR A 40 -21.06 -0.28 10.20
CA THR A 40 -20.61 0.97 9.54
C THR A 40 -21.16 1.18 8.14
N ASP A 41 -21.51 0.12 7.43
CA ASP A 41 -21.75 0.22 5.99
C ASP A 41 -23.26 0.23 5.76
N VAL A 42 -23.81 1.43 5.57
CA VAL A 42 -25.21 1.63 5.16
C VAL A 42 -25.43 1.08 3.74
N HIS A 43 -24.39 1.06 2.92
CA HIS A 43 -24.37 0.52 1.56
C HIS A 43 -23.25 -0.51 1.46
N GLY A 44 -23.60 -1.73 1.06
CA GLY A 44 -22.61 -2.79 0.82
C GLY A 44 -21.72 -2.48 -0.37
N MET A 45 -20.51 -3.02 -0.36
CA MET A 45 -19.59 -2.95 -1.50
C MET A 45 -19.88 -4.10 -2.45
N GLU A 46 -20.20 -3.79 -3.70
CA GLU A 46 -20.42 -4.79 -4.75
C GLU A 46 -19.10 -5.17 -5.41
N TRP A 47 -18.90 -6.47 -5.59
CA TRP A 47 -17.72 -7.03 -6.24
C TRP A 47 -18.15 -8.03 -7.31
N ALA A 48 -17.54 -7.92 -8.48
CA ALA A 48 -17.72 -8.91 -9.54
C ALA A 48 -17.14 -10.26 -9.13
N MET A 49 -17.86 -11.32 -9.49
CA MET A 49 -17.44 -12.71 -9.36
C MET A 49 -17.07 -13.27 -10.72
N CYS A 50 -16.14 -14.23 -10.74
CA CYS A 50 -15.76 -14.96 -11.94
C CYS A 50 -16.03 -16.45 -11.72
N TYR A 51 -17.00 -17.01 -12.46
CA TYR A 51 -17.44 -18.40 -12.32
C TYR A 51 -17.74 -18.81 -10.86
N GLY A 52 -18.46 -17.94 -10.14
CA GLY A 52 -18.81 -18.15 -8.74
C GLY A 52 -17.66 -18.01 -7.74
N LYS A 53 -16.46 -17.60 -8.19
CA LYS A 53 -15.30 -17.32 -7.33
C LYS A 53 -15.14 -15.82 -7.15
N PHE A 54 -14.65 -15.40 -5.99
CA PHE A 54 -14.42 -14.00 -5.69
C PHE A 54 -13.10 -13.78 -4.95
N LYS A 55 -12.55 -12.58 -5.14
CA LYS A 55 -11.44 -12.02 -4.37
C LYS A 55 -11.78 -10.56 -4.09
N ILE A 56 -11.92 -10.23 -2.82
CA ILE A 56 -12.41 -8.92 -2.36
C ILE A 56 -11.49 -8.35 -1.28
N PHE A 57 -11.48 -7.04 -1.12
CA PHE A 57 -10.75 -6.37 -0.05
C PHE A 57 -11.72 -5.69 0.91
N VAL A 58 -11.58 -5.98 2.20
CA VAL A 58 -12.47 -5.48 3.26
C VAL A 58 -11.69 -4.64 4.25
N PRO A 59 -11.95 -3.33 4.34
CA PRO A 59 -11.37 -2.48 5.38
C PRO A 59 -11.86 -2.90 6.77
N LEU A 60 -10.93 -3.02 7.73
CA LEU A 60 -11.23 -3.41 9.11
C LEU A 60 -11.06 -2.22 10.06
N ASN A 61 -11.97 -2.12 11.02
CA ASN A 61 -11.81 -1.27 12.19
C ASN A 61 -11.06 -2.04 13.27
N ILE A 62 -10.33 -1.33 14.13
CA ILE A 62 -9.66 -1.95 15.28
C ILE A 62 -10.73 -2.63 16.15
N GLY A 63 -10.45 -3.85 16.61
CA GLY A 63 -11.37 -4.68 17.37
C GLY A 63 -12.17 -5.63 16.48
N MET A 64 -13.38 -5.98 16.92
CA MET A 64 -14.24 -6.95 16.26
C MET A 64 -14.98 -6.32 15.07
N ASN A 65 -14.93 -6.99 13.93
CA ASN A 65 -15.64 -6.66 12.70
C ASN A 65 -16.57 -7.82 12.36
N ILE A 66 -17.86 -7.54 12.14
CA ILE A 66 -18.81 -8.53 11.63
C ILE A 66 -18.95 -8.28 10.13
N ILE A 67 -18.53 -9.25 9.33
CA ILE A 67 -18.53 -9.17 7.87
C ILE A 67 -19.64 -10.09 7.35
N ALA A 68 -20.56 -9.51 6.60
CA ALA A 68 -21.61 -10.22 5.88
C ALA A 68 -21.27 -10.25 4.38
N LEU A 69 -21.28 -11.45 3.80
CA LEU A 69 -21.14 -11.72 2.38
C LEU A 69 -22.50 -12.17 1.86
N LYS A 70 -23.00 -11.50 0.83
CA LYS A 70 -24.34 -11.71 0.30
C LYS A 70 -24.32 -11.84 -1.21
N CYS A 71 -25.03 -12.82 -1.73
CA CYS A 71 -25.56 -12.76 -3.10
C CYS A 71 -27.09 -12.90 -3.02
N ILE A 72 -27.76 -12.90 -4.16
CA ILE A 72 -29.23 -13.03 -4.22
C ILE A 72 -29.73 -14.32 -3.53
N HIS A 73 -28.92 -15.38 -3.53
CA HIS A 73 -29.34 -16.71 -3.06
C HIS A 73 -28.74 -17.12 -1.70
N PHE A 74 -27.62 -16.54 -1.30
CA PHE A 74 -26.87 -16.99 -0.12
C PHE A 74 -26.36 -15.80 0.69
N GLU A 75 -26.35 -15.98 2.01
CA GLU A 75 -25.70 -15.08 2.96
C GLU A 75 -24.77 -15.90 3.86
N ALA A 76 -23.60 -15.34 4.15
CA ALA A 76 -22.68 -15.85 5.15
C ALA A 76 -22.19 -14.68 6.01
N LYS A 77 -22.14 -14.89 7.32
CA LYS A 77 -21.58 -13.94 8.28
C LYS A 77 -20.44 -14.58 9.05
N PHE A 78 -19.40 -13.81 9.31
CA PHE A 78 -18.30 -14.26 10.15
C PHE A 78 -17.63 -13.05 10.81
N ARG A 79 -16.90 -13.32 11.88
CA ARG A 79 -16.24 -12.32 12.72
C ARG A 79 -14.75 -12.31 12.46
N VAL A 80 -14.18 -11.11 12.37
CA VAL A 80 -12.73 -10.88 12.26
C VAL A 80 -12.32 -9.90 13.33
N ILE A 81 -11.26 -10.22 14.08
CA ILE A 81 -10.70 -9.31 15.08
C ILE A 81 -9.42 -8.70 14.53
N TYR A 82 -9.43 -7.40 14.25
CA TYR A 82 -8.23 -6.66 13.94
C TYR A 82 -7.58 -6.16 15.23
N LYS A 83 -6.39 -6.67 15.57
CA LYS A 83 -5.60 -6.26 16.73
C LYS A 83 -4.33 -5.54 16.30
N ILE A 84 -4.20 -4.29 16.73
CA ILE A 84 -2.94 -3.55 16.65
C ILE A 84 -1.90 -4.21 17.55
N SER A 85 -0.66 -4.24 17.10
CA SER A 85 0.41 -4.76 17.94
C SER A 85 0.82 -3.74 19.01
N THR A 86 0.78 -4.14 20.28
CA THR A 86 1.18 -3.30 21.43
C THR A 86 2.66 -3.46 21.81
N SER A 87 3.45 -4.17 21.01
CA SER A 87 4.85 -4.45 21.35
C SER A 87 5.72 -3.23 21.07
N THR A 88 6.43 -2.76 22.11
CA THR A 88 7.22 -1.52 22.13
C THR A 88 8.52 -1.56 21.33
N LYS A 89 8.92 -2.72 20.79
CA LYS A 89 10.19 -2.93 20.07
C LYS A 89 9.99 -3.66 18.75
N ARG A 90 9.11 -3.15 17.88
CA ARG A 90 8.89 -3.77 16.57
C ARG A 90 9.42 -2.92 15.43
N TYR A 91 10.21 -3.57 14.59
CA TYR A 91 10.54 -3.07 13.27
C TYR A 91 9.25 -2.80 12.49
N HIS A 92 9.12 -1.60 11.96
CA HIS A 92 7.93 -1.20 11.22
C HIS A 92 8.30 -0.36 10.00
N VAL A 93 7.42 -0.35 9.02
CA VAL A 93 7.59 0.34 7.76
C VAL A 93 6.99 1.75 7.86
N VAL A 94 7.76 2.74 7.41
CA VAL A 94 7.39 4.16 7.38
C VAL A 94 7.36 4.63 5.92
N PRO A 95 6.16 4.79 5.32
CA PRO A 95 6.03 5.45 4.04
C PRO A 95 6.22 6.96 4.21
N VAL A 96 7.00 7.55 3.30
CA VAL A 96 7.34 8.98 3.28
C VAL A 96 7.06 9.53 1.89
N TYR A 97 6.32 10.63 1.80
CA TYR A 97 6.17 11.44 0.61
C TYR A 97 7.14 12.62 0.67
N VAL A 98 8.06 12.69 -0.27
CA VAL A 98 9.18 13.64 -0.27
C VAL A 98 8.92 14.75 -1.29
N ILE A 99 8.99 16.00 -0.84
CA ILE A 99 8.80 17.20 -1.64
C ILE A 99 10.16 17.92 -1.71
N CYS A 100 10.67 18.18 -2.92
CA CYS A 100 11.90 18.94 -3.14
C CYS A 100 11.73 20.42 -2.73
N ALA A 101 12.82 21.11 -2.45
CA ALA A 101 12.81 22.48 -1.92
C ALA A 101 12.07 23.48 -2.82
N ASP A 102 12.20 23.32 -4.14
CA ASP A 102 11.55 24.09 -5.20
C ASP A 102 10.40 23.32 -5.89
N GLY A 103 9.98 22.20 -5.30
CA GLY A 103 8.91 21.35 -5.82
C GLY A 103 7.52 21.79 -5.36
N SER A 104 6.52 21.68 -6.24
CA SER A 104 5.12 22.01 -5.89
C SER A 104 4.46 21.01 -4.92
N GLY A 105 5.07 19.84 -4.73
CA GLY A 105 4.48 18.75 -3.93
C GLY A 105 3.35 17.99 -4.64
N HIS A 106 3.04 18.32 -5.89
CA HIS A 106 2.05 17.59 -6.68
C HIS A 106 2.67 16.38 -7.38
N PHE A 107 1.99 15.24 -7.34
CA PHE A 107 2.38 14.07 -8.14
C PHE A 107 1.82 14.20 -9.57
N GLN A 108 2.36 13.41 -10.50
CA GLN A 108 1.84 13.37 -11.86
C GLN A 108 0.49 12.64 -11.89
N ALA A 109 -0.53 13.31 -12.42
CA ALA A 109 -1.86 12.75 -12.56
C ALA A 109 -2.48 13.10 -13.92
N PRO A 110 -3.42 12.29 -14.42
CA PRO A 110 -4.27 12.65 -15.56
C PRO A 110 -5.03 13.95 -15.30
N VAL A 111 -5.40 14.65 -16.38
CA VAL A 111 -6.05 15.98 -16.32
C VAL A 111 -7.41 15.91 -15.60
N GLU A 112 -8.08 14.76 -15.67
CA GLU A 112 -9.36 14.50 -15.04
C GLU A 112 -9.25 14.39 -13.51
N LEU A 113 -8.05 14.13 -12.98
CA LEU A 113 -7.83 14.07 -11.55
C LEU A 113 -7.55 15.47 -11.00
N THR A 114 -8.55 16.01 -10.30
CA THR A 114 -8.50 17.37 -9.74
C THR A 114 -7.60 17.51 -8.52
N ASP A 115 -7.35 16.44 -7.76
CA ASP A 115 -6.51 16.46 -6.56
C ASP A 115 -5.23 15.62 -6.75
N SER A 116 -4.14 16.32 -7.07
CA SER A 116 -2.79 15.78 -7.19
C SER A 116 -1.86 16.24 -6.05
N GLY A 117 -2.39 16.87 -5.01
CA GLY A 117 -1.60 17.42 -3.91
C GLY A 117 -1.03 16.36 -2.97
N SER A 118 -0.25 16.81 -1.97
CA SER A 118 0.39 15.94 -0.97
C SER A 118 -0.60 15.12 -0.14
N HIS A 119 -1.81 15.64 0.12
CA HIS A 119 -2.86 14.91 0.82
C HIS A 119 -3.41 13.73 0.00
N ALA A 120 -3.69 13.94 -1.28
CA ALA A 120 -4.08 12.87 -2.19
C ALA A 120 -2.96 11.83 -2.36
N ALA A 121 -1.71 12.28 -2.48
CA ALA A 121 -0.55 11.39 -2.54
C ALA A 121 -0.49 10.47 -1.31
N ARG A 122 -0.60 11.07 -0.11
CA ARG A 122 -0.59 10.33 1.16
C ARG A 122 -1.67 9.25 1.23
N LYS A 123 -2.91 9.58 0.83
CA LYS A 123 -4.03 8.61 0.80
C LYS A 123 -3.73 7.45 -0.14
N ARG A 124 -3.23 7.73 -1.35
CA ARG A 124 -2.89 6.73 -2.37
C ARG A 124 -1.75 5.82 -1.89
N ILE A 125 -0.67 6.41 -1.38
CA ILE A 125 0.46 5.68 -0.81
C ILE A 125 -0.02 4.75 0.28
N ILE A 126 -0.84 5.23 1.22
CA ILE A 126 -1.29 4.39 2.33
C ILE A 126 -2.20 3.26 1.88
N PHE A 127 -3.09 3.52 0.92
CA PHE A 127 -3.87 2.45 0.33
C PHE A 127 -2.98 1.39 -0.32
N GLY A 128 -1.96 1.80 -1.09
CA GLY A 128 -0.97 0.91 -1.68
C GLY A 128 -0.19 0.09 -0.64
N MET A 129 0.26 0.74 0.44
CA MET A 129 0.95 0.06 1.54
C MET A 129 0.07 -0.99 2.24
N ARG A 130 -1.22 -0.68 2.44
CA ARG A 130 -2.19 -1.64 3.01
C ARG A 130 -2.44 -2.81 2.06
N LEU A 131 -2.56 -2.56 0.76
CA LEU A 131 -2.67 -3.62 -0.24
C LEU A 131 -1.44 -4.54 -0.21
N LEU A 132 -0.23 -3.96 -0.13
CA LEU A 132 1.01 -4.73 -0.03
C LEU A 132 1.05 -5.58 1.25
N GLN A 133 0.61 -5.04 2.39
CA GLN A 133 0.46 -5.83 3.62
C GLN A 133 -0.52 -6.99 3.43
N SER A 134 -1.71 -6.75 2.87
CA SER A 134 -2.71 -7.78 2.63
C SER A 134 -2.17 -8.89 1.75
N LEU A 135 -1.54 -8.54 0.63
CA LEU A 135 -1.00 -9.50 -0.32
C LEU A 135 0.15 -10.31 0.30
N THR A 136 1.03 -9.65 1.05
CA THR A 136 2.12 -10.31 1.79
C THR A 136 1.55 -11.32 2.80
N ALA A 137 0.55 -10.91 3.58
CA ALA A 137 -0.11 -11.77 4.56
C ALA A 137 -0.76 -13.00 3.93
N GLU A 138 -1.46 -12.83 2.81
CA GLU A 138 -2.11 -13.93 2.12
C GLU A 138 -1.14 -14.86 1.39
N ASN A 139 -0.03 -14.33 0.89
CA ASN A 139 1.01 -15.15 0.27
C ASN A 139 1.75 -15.98 1.33
N LEU A 140 2.11 -15.37 2.47
CA LEU A 140 2.74 -16.11 3.57
C LEU A 140 1.80 -17.16 4.18
N LEU A 141 0.49 -16.88 4.26
CA LEU A 141 -0.49 -17.89 4.64
C LEU A 141 -0.49 -19.08 3.67
N ALA A 142 -0.45 -18.82 2.36
CA ALA A 142 -0.49 -19.88 1.35
C ALA A 142 0.76 -20.76 1.37
N GLU A 143 1.94 -20.16 1.58
CA GLU A 143 3.22 -20.87 1.56
C GLU A 143 3.59 -21.51 2.90
N LEU A 144 3.29 -20.82 4.02
CA LEU A 144 3.76 -21.21 5.36
C LEU A 144 2.64 -21.66 6.29
N GLY A 145 1.37 -21.53 5.89
CA GLY A 145 0.22 -21.84 6.74
C GLY A 145 -0.02 -20.81 7.86
N GLU A 146 0.80 -19.76 7.95
CA GLU A 146 0.68 -18.68 8.93
C GLU A 146 0.50 -17.33 8.26
N ARG A 147 -0.46 -16.55 8.77
CA ARG A 147 -0.71 -15.19 8.30
C ARG A 147 0.20 -14.21 9.02
N SER A 148 1.24 -13.75 8.34
CA SER A 148 2.19 -12.75 8.84
C SER A 148 2.44 -11.66 7.80
N THR A 149 2.68 -10.44 8.24
CA THR A 149 3.08 -9.33 7.35
C THR A 149 3.94 -8.33 8.11
N PHE A 150 4.62 -7.44 7.40
CA PHE A 150 5.27 -6.28 7.99
C PHE A 150 4.24 -5.34 8.63
N LEU A 151 4.66 -4.60 9.65
CA LEU A 151 3.83 -3.60 10.33
C LEU A 151 4.03 -2.24 9.67
N LEU A 152 2.96 -1.46 9.51
CA LEU A 152 3.07 -0.03 9.22
C LEU A 152 3.16 0.75 10.53
N CYS A 153 3.72 1.96 10.51
CA CYS A 153 3.85 2.76 11.73
C CYS A 153 2.52 2.99 12.48
N ARG A 154 1.42 3.09 11.74
CA ARG A 154 0.05 3.14 12.30
C ARG A 154 -0.30 1.91 13.15
N ASP A 155 0.19 0.74 12.77
CA ASP A 155 -0.11 -0.54 13.42
C ASP A 155 0.68 -0.76 14.72
N VAL A 156 1.46 0.25 15.14
CA VAL A 156 2.23 0.32 16.39
C VAL A 156 1.71 1.43 17.32
N GLY A 157 0.75 2.25 16.88
CA GLY A 157 0.14 3.31 17.70
C GLY A 157 1.07 4.49 18.04
N GLN A 158 2.23 4.61 17.38
CA GLN A 158 3.27 5.58 17.71
C GLN A 158 3.27 6.85 16.85
N LEU A 159 2.76 6.79 15.61
CA LEU A 159 2.59 7.97 14.75
C LEU A 159 1.10 8.19 14.48
N THR A 160 0.66 9.43 14.67
CA THR A 160 -0.65 9.90 14.18
C THR A 160 -0.68 9.95 12.66
N ASP A 161 0.48 10.14 12.02
CA ASP A 161 0.59 10.26 10.58
C ASP A 161 0.90 8.94 9.86
N GLU A 162 -0.14 8.39 9.23
CA GLU A 162 -0.08 7.16 8.42
C GLU A 162 1.03 7.15 7.36
N CYS A 163 1.30 8.27 6.67
CA CYS A 163 2.43 8.48 5.75
C CYS A 163 3.00 9.88 5.99
N LEU A 164 4.31 9.97 6.15
CA LEU A 164 5.02 11.17 6.55
C LEU A 164 5.24 12.09 5.35
N ILE A 165 5.06 13.39 5.50
CA ILE A 165 5.45 14.37 4.47
C ILE A 165 6.80 14.95 4.86
N HIS A 166 7.79 14.81 3.99
CA HIS A 166 9.14 15.33 4.21
C HIS A 166 9.48 16.39 3.16
N HIS A 167 9.88 17.57 3.62
CA HIS A 167 10.39 18.64 2.75
C HIS A 167 11.91 18.54 2.69
N SER A 168 12.43 18.04 1.57
CA SER A 168 13.87 17.91 1.33
C SER A 168 14.50 19.26 1.02
N LYS A 169 15.80 19.41 1.33
CA LYS A 169 16.58 20.59 0.97
C LYS A 169 17.08 20.53 -0.47
N MET A 170 16.99 19.36 -1.13
CA MET A 170 17.40 19.19 -2.51
C MET A 170 16.43 19.88 -3.47
N SER A 171 16.97 20.51 -4.50
CA SER A 171 16.20 21.05 -5.63
C SER A 171 15.81 19.97 -6.64
N LEU A 172 14.80 20.26 -7.46
CA LEU A 172 14.38 19.40 -8.58
C LEU A 172 15.53 19.13 -9.55
N ALA A 173 16.31 20.17 -9.87
CA ALA A 173 17.46 20.06 -10.76
C ALA A 173 18.51 19.09 -10.20
N GLU A 174 18.87 19.26 -8.91
CA GLU A 174 19.79 18.33 -8.24
C GLU A 174 19.27 16.90 -8.27
N VAL A 175 17.99 16.68 -7.99
CA VAL A 175 17.40 15.34 -7.95
C VAL A 175 17.39 14.69 -9.34
N TYR A 176 17.14 15.43 -10.42
CA TYR A 176 17.11 14.87 -11.78
C TYR A 176 18.49 14.61 -12.39
N GLU A 177 19.51 15.37 -12.01
CA GLU A 177 20.86 15.24 -12.56
C GLU A 177 21.74 14.27 -11.77
N MET A 178 21.42 14.06 -10.49
CA MET A 178 22.24 13.27 -9.58
C MET A 178 22.02 11.76 -9.74
N ASP A 179 23.09 11.01 -9.50
CA ASP A 179 23.00 9.55 -9.39
C ASP A 179 21.98 9.14 -8.31
N PRO A 180 21.08 8.18 -8.58
CA PRO A 180 20.09 7.70 -7.62
C PRO A 180 20.63 7.33 -6.24
N LYS A 181 21.83 6.72 -6.16
CA LYS A 181 22.44 6.35 -4.87
C LYS A 181 22.83 7.58 -4.06
N MET A 182 23.23 8.67 -4.73
CA MET A 182 23.60 9.93 -4.07
C MET A 182 22.37 10.71 -3.59
N VAL A 183 21.29 10.75 -4.40
CA VAL A 183 19.98 11.29 -3.96
C VAL A 183 19.53 10.56 -2.70
N TRP A 184 19.62 9.23 -2.71
CA TRP A 184 19.27 8.40 -1.57
C TRP A 184 20.11 8.68 -0.33
N LYS A 185 21.44 8.77 -0.48
CA LYS A 185 22.35 9.08 0.63
C LYS A 185 22.00 10.41 1.29
N LYS A 186 21.69 11.44 0.49
CA LYS A 186 21.24 12.75 1.00
C LYS A 186 19.91 12.62 1.76
N LEU A 187 18.91 11.92 1.19
CA LEU A 187 17.62 11.70 1.87
C LEU A 187 17.76 10.94 3.19
N ALA A 188 18.58 9.89 3.23
CA ALA A 188 18.81 9.12 4.45
C ALA A 188 19.41 9.99 5.56
N GLN A 189 20.34 10.90 5.20
CA GLN A 189 20.90 11.89 6.14
C GLN A 189 19.84 12.90 6.60
N GLU A 190 18.98 13.38 5.69
CA GLU A 190 17.87 14.26 6.05
C GLU A 190 16.86 13.59 6.99
N PHE A 191 16.48 12.33 6.72
CA PHE A 191 15.58 11.58 7.58
C PHE A 191 16.20 11.28 8.95
N TYR A 192 17.49 10.93 9.00
CA TYR A 192 18.17 10.66 10.27
C TYR A 192 18.21 11.92 11.16
N ALA A 193 18.47 13.08 10.55
CA ALA A 193 18.47 14.36 11.25
C ALA A 193 17.06 14.79 11.69
N ALA A 194 16.04 14.58 10.85
CA ALA A 194 14.67 15.03 11.11
C ALA A 194 13.88 14.08 12.03
N TYR A 195 14.19 12.77 12.00
CA TYR A 195 13.42 11.73 12.69
C TYR A 195 14.36 10.74 13.42
N PRO A 196 15.18 11.20 14.38
CA PRO A 196 16.19 10.37 15.04
C PRO A 196 15.60 9.22 15.87
N ASP A 197 14.40 9.41 16.41
CA ASP A 197 13.76 8.46 17.32
C ASP A 197 13.48 7.13 16.64
N GLY A 198 14.16 6.07 17.10
CA GLY A 198 13.96 4.71 16.59
C GLY A 198 14.25 4.58 15.09
N PHE A 199 15.09 5.45 14.52
CA PHE A 199 15.42 5.44 13.09
C PHE A 199 15.87 4.05 12.60
N ASP A 200 16.70 3.38 13.39
CA ASP A 200 17.22 2.05 13.06
C ASP A 200 16.22 0.91 13.25
N GLN A 201 15.06 1.19 13.85
CA GLN A 201 13.95 0.25 14.00
C GLN A 201 12.85 0.50 12.95
N LYS A 202 13.12 1.37 11.97
CA LYS A 202 12.17 1.75 10.92
C LYS A 202 12.70 1.29 9.59
N LYS A 203 11.83 0.69 8.78
CA LYS A 203 12.07 0.50 7.36
C LYS A 203 11.44 1.63 6.57
N TRP A 204 12.22 2.49 5.92
CA TRP A 204 11.66 3.64 5.22
C TRP A 204 11.42 3.35 3.74
N ILE A 205 10.28 3.83 3.24
CA ILE A 205 9.90 3.77 1.83
C ILE A 205 9.57 5.19 1.39
N ALA A 206 10.39 5.75 0.50
CA ALA A 206 10.26 7.13 0.07
C ALA A 206 9.64 7.22 -1.33
N PHE A 207 8.65 8.10 -1.48
CA PHE A 207 7.96 8.43 -2.72
C PHE A 207 8.27 9.87 -3.07
N MET A 208 8.98 10.10 -4.17
CA MET A 208 9.37 11.44 -4.61
C MET A 208 8.20 12.12 -5.33
N ALA A 209 7.78 13.29 -4.85
CA ALA A 209 6.76 14.10 -5.51
C ALA A 209 7.13 14.50 -6.95
N CYS A 210 8.42 14.56 -7.24
CA CYS A 210 8.97 14.96 -8.53
C CYS A 210 9.10 13.83 -9.56
N THR A 211 8.67 12.60 -9.28
CA THR A 211 8.71 11.54 -10.30
C THR A 211 7.78 11.93 -11.46
N ARG A 212 8.31 11.93 -12.68
CA ARG A 212 7.58 12.31 -13.90
C ARG A 212 7.87 11.33 -15.02
N HIS A 213 6.83 10.69 -15.52
CA HIS A 213 6.85 9.94 -16.76
C HIS A 213 6.64 10.91 -17.95
N CYS A 214 7.64 11.04 -18.81
CA CYS A 214 7.62 11.85 -20.01
C CYS A 214 7.42 10.95 -21.23
N THR A 215 6.18 10.78 -21.70
CA THR A 215 5.93 10.12 -22.99
C THR A 215 6.44 11.02 -24.12
N PRO A 216 7.32 10.51 -25.02
CA PRO A 216 7.72 11.28 -26.19
C PRO A 216 6.51 11.55 -27.09
N GLU A 217 6.41 12.74 -27.67
CA GLU A 217 5.30 13.16 -28.55
C GLU A 217 5.14 12.24 -29.77
N SER A 218 6.19 11.53 -30.15
CA SER A 218 6.22 10.55 -31.25
C SER A 218 5.79 9.14 -30.84
N ALA A 219 5.41 8.91 -29.58
CA ALA A 219 4.96 7.59 -29.12
C ALA A 219 3.58 7.25 -29.71
N VAL A 220 3.47 6.06 -30.31
CA VAL A 220 2.19 5.56 -30.82
C VAL A 220 1.25 5.34 -29.62
N PRO A 221 0.04 5.93 -29.62
CA PRO A 221 -0.98 5.65 -28.61
C PRO A 221 -1.21 4.14 -28.50
N ASP A 222 -1.32 3.64 -27.27
CA ASP A 222 -1.61 2.23 -26.95
C ASP A 222 -0.53 1.19 -27.32
N SER A 223 0.70 1.63 -27.63
CA SER A 223 1.82 0.70 -27.72
C SER A 223 2.23 0.20 -26.33
N VAL A 224 2.30 -1.13 -26.16
CA VAL A 224 2.81 -1.75 -24.92
C VAL A 224 4.30 -1.41 -24.79
N GLN A 225 4.62 -0.48 -23.89
CA GLN A 225 6.01 -0.13 -23.59
C GLN A 225 6.64 -1.20 -22.70
N THR A 226 7.90 -1.55 -22.99
CA THR A 226 8.67 -2.41 -22.10
C THR A 226 9.07 -1.66 -20.83
N TYR A 227 9.37 -2.41 -19.76
CA TYR A 227 9.84 -1.82 -18.50
C TYR A 227 11.08 -0.93 -18.69
N GLU A 228 12.02 -1.34 -19.54
CA GLU A 228 13.22 -0.52 -19.84
C GLU A 228 12.88 0.80 -20.53
N GLN A 229 11.86 0.82 -21.39
CA GLN A 229 11.40 2.04 -22.05
C GLN A 229 10.72 2.99 -21.06
N LEU A 230 9.93 2.46 -20.11
CA LEU A 230 9.36 3.23 -19.02
C LEU A 230 10.45 3.87 -18.16
N LEU A 231 11.54 3.16 -17.86
CA LEU A 231 12.66 3.71 -17.10
C LEU A 231 13.35 4.85 -17.84
N LYS A 232 13.61 4.70 -19.15
CA LYS A 232 14.26 5.74 -19.97
C LYS A 232 13.42 7.02 -20.10
N THR A 233 12.10 6.89 -20.00
CA THR A 233 11.16 8.01 -20.13
C THR A 233 10.73 8.59 -18.80
N THR A 234 11.16 8.00 -17.67
CA THR A 234 10.80 8.48 -16.33
C THR A 234 11.94 9.26 -15.70
N LYS A 235 11.68 10.53 -15.39
CA LYS A 235 12.55 11.39 -14.58
C LYS A 235 12.24 11.24 -13.10
N GLY A 236 13.25 11.41 -12.27
CA GLY A 236 13.11 11.24 -10.82
C GLY A 236 12.79 9.80 -10.41
N TYR A 237 13.21 8.82 -11.23
CA TYR A 237 13.07 7.42 -10.91
C TYR A 237 14.20 6.96 -9.99
N PHE A 238 13.86 6.45 -8.81
CA PHE A 238 14.83 5.99 -7.81
C PHE A 238 14.40 4.64 -7.24
N ALA A 239 14.50 3.55 -8.03
CA ALA A 239 14.37 2.21 -7.46
C ALA A 239 15.76 1.66 -7.15
N LEU A 240 16.14 1.68 -5.87
CA LEU A 240 17.35 1.02 -5.38
C LEU A 240 16.93 -0.24 -4.62
N GLY A 241 16.88 -1.37 -5.34
CA GLY A 241 16.53 -2.68 -4.79
C GLY A 241 17.70 -3.49 -4.22
N LYS A 242 18.95 -3.00 -4.34
CA LYS A 242 20.15 -3.73 -3.93
C LYS A 242 21.09 -2.83 -3.13
N PHE A 243 21.37 -3.20 -1.88
CA PHE A 243 22.30 -2.52 -0.98
C PHE A 243 23.73 -3.04 -1.19
N ASP A 244 24.67 -2.13 -1.47
CA ASP A 244 26.10 -2.36 -1.27
C ASP A 244 26.51 -1.82 0.11
N SER A 245 26.86 -2.75 1.00
CA SER A 245 27.74 -2.72 2.21
C SER A 245 27.90 -1.50 3.16
N PHE A 246 27.39 -0.29 2.93
CA PHE A 246 27.77 0.90 3.73
C PHE A 246 26.64 1.80 4.28
N SER A 247 25.43 1.28 4.52
CA SER A 247 24.38 2.02 5.26
C SER A 247 23.37 1.06 5.90
N PRO A 248 22.85 1.32 7.13
CA PRO A 248 22.08 0.35 7.92
C PRO A 248 20.82 -0.15 7.20
N ALA A 249 20.51 -1.43 7.44
CA ALA A 249 19.68 -2.38 6.67
C ALA A 249 18.15 -2.09 6.59
N ASN A 250 17.77 -0.83 6.47
CA ASN A 250 16.46 -0.34 6.91
C ASN A 250 15.61 0.29 5.81
N PHE A 251 15.75 -0.14 4.54
CA PHE A 251 15.08 0.59 3.45
C PHE A 251 14.66 -0.31 2.30
N LEU A 252 13.47 -0.05 1.74
CA LEU A 252 12.88 -0.73 0.59
C LEU A 252 12.16 0.31 -0.28
N PHE A 253 12.22 0.19 -1.61
CA PHE A 253 11.53 1.06 -2.54
C PHE A 253 10.40 0.32 -3.26
N PHE A 254 9.26 0.98 -3.43
CA PHE A 254 8.22 0.62 -4.38
C PHE A 254 7.79 1.86 -5.16
N LEU A 255 7.48 1.62 -6.44
CA LEU A 255 7.14 2.56 -7.50
C LEU A 255 6.01 3.54 -7.12
#